data_AF-A0A419I0P3-F1
#
_entry.id   AF-A0A419I0P3-F1
#
_cell.length_a   1.000
_cell.length_b   1.000
_cell.length_c   1.000
_cell.angle_alpha   90.00
_cell.angle_beta   90.00
_cell.angle_gamma   90.00
#
_symmetry.space_group_name_H-M   'P 1'
#
loop_
_entity.id
_entity.type
_entity.pdbx_description
1 polymer ?
#
loop_
_entity_poly.entity_id
_entity_poly.type
_entity_poly.pdbx_seq_one_letter_code
_entity_poly.pdbx_strand_id
1 'polypeptide(L)'
;MSAPCSRPRRTGAVAALAILAAASVAACSSGGSAGDSLSSSSSVPDASSPVDPALKVPAPLPTQELLSNPCSALTGAQLTDIGLAPPGKVSQGPPALCGWSAATIPENRVNVGAVPQNKGGISDIYAQKATQAYFQPVTVNGYPGVIAAADDLRSSGLAVCGWVSRISLPSP
;
A
#
# COMPACT_ATOMS: atom_id res chain seq x y z
N MET A 1 -8.87 -38.15 -2.90
CA MET A 1 -8.89 -38.56 -1.48
C MET A 1 -7.82 -37.75 -0.76
N SER A 2 -8.22 -36.87 0.17
CA SER A 2 -7.32 -35.93 0.85
C SER A 2 -6.79 -36.53 2.15
N ALA A 3 -5.47 -36.45 2.37
CA ALA A 3 -4.84 -36.83 3.65
C ALA A 3 -4.75 -35.59 4.57
N PRO A 4 -5.21 -35.65 5.83
CA PRO A 4 -5.09 -34.54 6.77
C PRO A 4 -3.72 -34.52 7.45
N CYS A 5 -3.08 -33.34 7.46
CA CYS A 5 -1.88 -33.08 8.26
C CYS A 5 -2.20 -33.23 9.76
N SER A 6 -1.49 -34.16 10.42
CA SER A 6 -1.62 -34.43 11.85
C SER A 6 -0.81 -33.41 12.68
N ARG A 7 -1.48 -32.76 13.64
CA ARG A 7 -0.83 -31.91 14.67
C ARG A 7 -0.33 -32.78 15.84
N PRO A 8 0.87 -32.56 16.38
CA PRO A 8 1.34 -33.28 17.55
C PRO A 8 0.57 -32.84 18.81
N ARG A 9 0.07 -33.82 19.56
CA ARG A 9 -0.52 -33.68 20.90
C ARG A 9 0.51 -33.09 21.86
N ARG A 10 0.18 -31.96 22.51
CA ARG A 10 0.73 -31.61 23.83
C ARG A 10 -0.39 -31.75 24.85
N THR A 11 -0.32 -32.82 25.64
CA THR A 11 -1.04 -33.00 26.89
C THR A 11 -0.53 -31.99 27.92
N GLY A 12 -1.43 -31.22 28.53
CA GLY A 12 -1.11 -30.29 29.61
C GLY A 12 -2.38 -29.90 30.39
N ALA A 13 -2.51 -30.51 31.56
CA ALA A 13 -3.35 -30.29 32.74
C ALA A 13 -4.43 -29.17 32.80
N VAL A 14 -5.55 -29.56 33.41
CA VAL A 14 -6.65 -28.77 34.00
C VAL A 14 -6.15 -27.92 35.19
N ALA A 15 -6.58 -26.66 35.33
CA ALA A 15 -7.08 -26.07 36.59
C ALA A 15 -7.40 -24.55 36.54
N ALA A 16 -8.59 -24.25 37.10
CA ALA A 16 -8.95 -23.14 37.98
C ALA A 16 -9.17 -21.70 37.45
N LEU A 17 -10.45 -21.31 37.55
CA LEU A 17 -11.01 -19.97 37.69
C LEU A 17 -10.44 -19.20 38.89
N ALA A 18 -10.12 -17.92 38.69
CA ALA A 18 -10.48 -16.79 39.56
C ALA A 18 -9.92 -15.47 38.99
N ILE A 19 -10.78 -14.54 38.55
CA ILE A 19 -10.40 -13.15 38.34
C ILE A 19 -11.38 -12.27 39.13
N LEU A 20 -10.86 -11.69 40.20
CA LEU A 20 -11.47 -10.68 41.06
C LEU A 20 -10.52 -9.46 41.06
N ALA A 21 -10.92 -8.37 40.39
CA ALA A 21 -10.41 -7.01 40.59
C ALA A 21 -11.37 -6.06 39.86
N ALA A 22 -12.35 -5.49 40.56
CA ALA A 22 -12.28 -4.20 41.28
C ALA A 22 -12.37 -2.98 40.33
N ALA A 23 -13.47 -2.26 40.49
CA ALA A 23 -13.88 -1.08 39.75
C ALA A 23 -13.10 0.18 40.14
N SER A 24 -12.87 1.07 39.17
CA SER A 24 -13.09 2.53 39.31
C SER A 24 -12.63 3.25 38.04
N VAL A 25 -13.56 3.85 37.28
CA VAL A 25 -13.22 5.05 36.51
C VAL A 25 -14.15 6.15 37.01
N ALA A 26 -13.56 7.00 37.84
CA ALA A 26 -14.19 8.20 38.36
C ALA A 26 -14.46 9.19 37.23
N ALA A 27 -15.56 9.90 37.39
CA ALA A 27 -15.97 11.02 36.59
C ALA A 27 -14.94 12.16 36.59
N CYS A 28 -14.75 12.79 35.43
CA CYS A 28 -14.49 14.22 35.35
C CYS A 28 -15.42 14.81 34.28
N SER A 29 -16.61 15.21 34.72
CA SER A 29 -17.42 16.23 34.07
C SER A 29 -17.17 17.54 34.80
N SER A 30 -16.58 18.51 34.09
CA SER A 30 -16.52 19.95 34.36
C SER A 30 -15.39 20.50 33.49
N GLY A 31 -15.49 21.56 32.72
CA GLY A 31 -16.46 22.64 32.56
C GLY A 31 -15.83 23.58 31.52
N GLY A 32 -16.65 24.37 30.83
CA GLY A 32 -16.21 25.14 29.66
C GLY A 32 -15.20 26.25 29.94
N SER A 33 -14.58 26.73 28.87
CA SER A 33 -14.27 28.16 28.72
C SER A 33 -14.16 28.49 27.23
N ALA A 34 -14.97 29.45 26.79
CA ALA A 34 -14.77 30.17 25.55
C ALA A 34 -13.58 31.13 25.71
N GLY A 35 -12.82 31.36 24.64
CA GLY A 35 -11.85 32.46 24.60
C GLY A 35 -10.67 32.26 23.67
N ASP A 36 -10.69 33.04 22.58
CA ASP A 36 -9.56 33.63 21.85
C ASP A 36 -8.63 32.77 20.98
N SER A 37 -8.94 32.85 19.69
CA SER A 37 -8.04 33.08 18.55
C SER A 37 -6.65 33.60 18.89
N LEU A 38 -5.62 32.79 18.63
CA LEU A 38 -4.30 33.27 18.23
C LEU A 38 -3.80 32.41 17.06
N SER A 39 -3.88 33.00 15.87
CA SER A 39 -3.21 32.52 14.66
C SER A 39 -1.72 32.36 14.93
N SER A 40 -1.27 31.11 15.07
CA SER A 40 0.15 30.75 14.93
C SER A 40 0.34 30.16 13.55
N SER A 41 0.70 31.00 12.59
CA SER A 41 1.25 30.56 11.30
C SER A 41 2.55 29.83 11.58
N SER A 42 2.48 28.52 11.72
CA SER A 42 3.65 27.65 11.58
C SER A 42 3.85 27.43 10.08
N SER A 43 4.67 28.28 9.46
CA SER A 43 5.28 27.97 8.18
C SER A 43 6.23 26.79 8.39
N VAL A 44 5.71 25.59 8.12
CA VAL A 44 6.52 24.38 7.96
C VAL A 44 7.53 24.68 6.85
N PRO A 45 8.85 24.55 7.07
CA PRO A 45 9.79 24.62 5.97
C PRO A 45 9.47 23.46 5.03
N ASP A 46 9.26 23.80 3.76
CA ASP A 46 9.18 22.84 2.66
C ASP A 46 10.51 22.09 2.60
N ALA A 47 10.60 20.97 3.31
CA ALA A 47 11.71 20.05 3.22
C ALA A 47 11.56 19.23 1.94
N SER A 48 11.55 19.92 0.79
CA SER A 48 11.85 19.29 -0.49
C SER A 48 13.30 18.85 -0.44
N SER A 49 13.55 17.67 0.15
CA SER A 49 14.80 16.95 -0.04
C SER A 49 15.08 16.93 -1.54
N PRO A 50 16.29 17.28 -2.01
CA PRO A 50 16.56 17.37 -3.43
C PRO A 50 16.20 16.04 -4.10
N VAL A 51 15.18 16.08 -4.97
CA VAL A 51 14.73 14.92 -5.74
C VAL A 51 15.92 14.38 -6.52
N ASP A 52 16.27 13.12 -6.28
CA ASP A 52 17.32 12.43 -7.02
C ASP A 52 17.09 12.65 -8.53
N PRO A 53 18.03 13.28 -9.24
CA PRO A 53 17.90 13.54 -10.67
C PRO A 53 17.56 12.31 -11.49
N ALA A 54 17.96 11.11 -11.06
CA ALA A 54 17.66 9.84 -11.73
C ALA A 54 16.17 9.46 -11.65
N LEU A 55 15.42 10.00 -10.69
CA LEU A 55 13.99 9.77 -10.54
C LEU A 55 13.14 10.79 -11.29
N LYS A 56 13.77 11.85 -11.81
CA LYS A 56 13.09 12.82 -12.66
C LYS A 56 12.78 12.18 -14.00
N VAL A 57 11.62 12.55 -14.51
CA VAL A 57 11.10 12.07 -15.77
C VAL A 57 10.76 13.28 -16.63
N PRO A 58 10.87 13.19 -17.97
CA PRO A 58 10.55 14.29 -18.87
C PRO A 58 9.04 14.45 -19.12
N ALA A 59 8.30 13.37 -19.43
CA ALA A 59 6.82 13.39 -19.58
C ALA A 59 6.08 12.59 -18.49
N PRO A 60 5.05 13.13 -17.80
CA PRO A 60 4.20 12.39 -16.88
C PRO A 60 3.39 11.27 -17.51
N LEU A 61 3.27 10.14 -16.80
CA LEU A 61 2.26 9.15 -17.13
C LEU A 61 0.89 9.80 -16.92
N PRO A 62 -0.03 9.69 -17.90
CA PRO A 62 -1.38 10.21 -17.76
C PRO A 62 -2.17 9.30 -16.82
N THR A 63 -2.32 9.71 -15.56
CA THR A 63 -3.01 8.89 -14.54
C THR A 63 -4.52 9.12 -14.47
N GLN A 64 -5.06 10.08 -15.22
CA GLN A 64 -6.47 10.48 -15.11
C GLN A 64 -7.43 9.33 -15.41
N GLU A 65 -7.09 8.48 -16.38
CA GLU A 65 -7.91 7.31 -16.71
C GLU A 65 -7.92 6.30 -15.56
N LEU A 66 -6.77 6.08 -14.92
CA LEU A 66 -6.64 5.18 -13.77
C LEU A 66 -7.39 5.66 -12.53
N LEU A 67 -7.57 6.99 -12.37
CA LEU A 67 -8.36 7.56 -11.28
C LEU A 67 -9.85 7.26 -11.45
N SER A 68 -10.36 7.30 -12.68
CA SER A 68 -11.78 7.06 -12.98
C SER A 68 -12.10 5.57 -13.22
N ASN A 69 -11.16 4.83 -13.79
CA ASN A 69 -11.30 3.42 -14.15
C ASN A 69 -9.96 2.69 -13.97
N PRO A 70 -9.60 2.25 -12.75
CA PRO A 70 -8.31 1.61 -12.50
C PRO A 70 -8.16 0.27 -13.25
N CYS A 71 -9.25 -0.35 -13.68
CA CYS A 71 -9.21 -1.59 -14.45
C CYS A 71 -8.82 -1.40 -15.92
N SER A 72 -8.73 -0.16 -16.42
CA SER A 72 -8.20 0.08 -17.77
C SER A 72 -6.68 0.02 -17.86
N ALA A 73 -5.98 -0.13 -16.72
CA ALA A 73 -4.52 -0.25 -16.66
C ALA A 73 -3.96 -1.37 -17.56
N LEU A 74 -4.70 -2.47 -17.68
CA LEU A 74 -4.30 -3.65 -18.43
C LEU A 74 -5.45 -4.09 -19.34
N THR A 75 -5.13 -4.32 -20.61
CA THR A 75 -6.06 -4.93 -21.57
C THR A 75 -6.27 -6.41 -21.25
N GLY A 76 -7.38 -6.99 -21.71
CA GLY A 76 -7.66 -8.42 -21.56
C GLY A 76 -6.55 -9.32 -22.14
N ALA A 77 -5.94 -8.90 -23.26
CA ALA A 77 -4.83 -9.60 -23.88
C ALA A 77 -3.59 -9.59 -22.99
N GLN A 78 -3.20 -8.43 -22.44
CA GLN A 78 -2.08 -8.32 -21.51
C GLN A 78 -2.29 -9.14 -20.25
N LEU A 79 -3.51 -9.15 -19.70
CA LEU A 79 -3.84 -9.97 -18.53
C LEU A 79 -3.65 -11.45 -18.81
N THR A 80 -4.16 -11.92 -19.95
CA THR A 80 -4.05 -13.33 -20.34
C THR A 80 -2.61 -13.73 -20.61
N ASP A 81 -1.83 -12.86 -21.26
CA ASP A 81 -0.40 -13.07 -21.55
C ASP A 81 0.43 -13.27 -20.27
N ILE A 82 0.10 -12.54 -19.21
CA ILE A 82 0.77 -12.66 -17.90
C ILE A 82 0.05 -13.62 -16.92
N GLY A 83 -0.91 -14.43 -17.42
CA GLY A 83 -1.58 -15.48 -16.64
C GLY A 83 -2.63 -15.00 -15.62
N LEU A 84 -3.10 -13.76 -15.74
CA LEU A 84 -4.18 -13.18 -14.94
C LEU A 84 -5.55 -13.38 -15.61
N ALA A 85 -6.58 -13.61 -14.80
CA ALA A 85 -7.94 -13.80 -15.28
C ALA A 85 -8.71 -12.47 -15.38
N PRO A 86 -9.24 -12.09 -16.57
CA PRO A 86 -10.22 -11.02 -16.70
C PRO A 86 -11.64 -11.48 -16.30
N PRO A 87 -12.56 -10.55 -15.97
CA PRO A 87 -12.35 -9.12 -15.77
C PRO A 87 -11.73 -8.81 -14.40
N GLY A 88 -11.11 -7.64 -14.30
CA GLY A 88 -10.65 -7.12 -13.01
C GLY A 88 -11.79 -6.70 -12.11
N LYS A 89 -11.52 -6.62 -10.81
CA LYS A 89 -12.49 -6.16 -9.80
C LYS A 89 -12.01 -4.87 -9.16
N VAL A 90 -12.85 -3.84 -9.18
CA VAL A 90 -12.54 -2.59 -8.48
C VAL A 90 -12.79 -2.77 -6.98
N SER A 91 -11.77 -2.50 -6.18
CA SER A 91 -11.88 -2.25 -4.75
C SER A 91 -11.98 -0.74 -4.54
N GLN A 92 -13.09 -0.30 -3.96
CA GLN A 92 -13.35 1.11 -3.68
C GLN A 92 -12.57 1.54 -2.43
N GLY A 93 -12.04 2.76 -2.45
CA GLY A 93 -11.29 3.35 -1.34
C GLY A 93 -10.46 4.56 -1.79
N PRO A 94 -9.76 5.23 -0.86
CA PRO A 94 -8.72 6.19 -1.20
C PRO A 94 -7.33 5.52 -1.12
N PRO A 95 -6.73 5.05 -2.24
CA PRO A 95 -7.20 5.12 -3.63
C PRO A 95 -8.04 3.91 -4.06
N ALA A 96 -8.79 4.08 -5.15
CA ALA A 96 -9.48 2.96 -5.80
C ALA A 96 -8.46 2.11 -6.57
N LEU A 97 -8.56 0.79 -6.43
CA LEU A 97 -7.63 -0.15 -7.05
C LEU A 97 -8.43 -1.15 -7.90
N CYS A 98 -7.83 -1.61 -8.99
CA CYS A 98 -8.31 -2.78 -9.70
C CYS A 98 -7.45 -3.98 -9.36
N GLY A 99 -8.10 -5.07 -8.97
CA GLY A 99 -7.46 -6.34 -8.64
C GLY A 99 -7.77 -7.41 -9.69
N TRP A 100 -6.75 -8.19 -10.04
CA TRP A 100 -6.86 -9.42 -10.81
C TRP A 100 -6.23 -10.57 -10.02
N SER A 101 -6.70 -11.78 -10.27
CA SER A 101 -6.11 -13.01 -9.73
C SER A 101 -5.53 -13.84 -10.86
N ALA A 102 -4.48 -14.61 -10.56
CA ALA A 102 -3.98 -15.59 -11.51
C ALA A 102 -5.08 -16.61 -11.85
N ALA A 103 -5.14 -17.04 -13.10
CA ALA A 103 -6.17 -17.94 -13.58
C ALA A 103 -6.12 -19.32 -12.89
N THR A 104 -4.92 -19.74 -12.47
CA THR A 104 -4.67 -21.06 -11.88
C THR A 104 -4.55 -21.06 -10.36
N ILE A 105 -4.18 -19.92 -9.76
CA ILE A 105 -3.93 -19.78 -8.32
C ILE A 105 -4.57 -18.48 -7.84
N PRO A 106 -5.84 -18.50 -7.36
CA PRO A 106 -6.58 -17.30 -6.99
C PRO A 106 -5.93 -16.46 -5.87
N GLU A 107 -5.03 -17.03 -5.09
CA GLU A 107 -4.25 -16.36 -4.05
C GLU A 107 -3.18 -15.43 -4.65
N ASN A 108 -2.69 -15.73 -5.85
CA ASN A 108 -1.76 -14.86 -6.57
C ASN A 108 -2.54 -13.71 -7.19
N ARG A 109 -2.36 -12.50 -6.66
CA ARG A 109 -3.13 -11.32 -7.07
C ARG A 109 -2.22 -10.17 -7.42
N VAL A 110 -2.72 -9.32 -8.32
CA VAL A 110 -2.11 -8.04 -8.67
C VAL A 110 -3.16 -6.96 -8.46
N ASN A 111 -2.79 -5.88 -7.79
CA ASN A 111 -3.62 -4.69 -7.64
C ASN A 111 -2.92 -3.51 -8.30
N VAL A 112 -3.67 -2.71 -9.07
CA VAL A 112 -3.16 -1.52 -9.76
C VAL A 112 -4.11 -0.36 -9.53
N GLY A 113 -3.54 0.83 -9.31
CA GLY A 113 -4.28 2.09 -9.29
C GLY A 113 -3.34 3.28 -9.14
N ALA A 114 -3.87 4.48 -9.35
CA ALA A 114 -3.15 5.72 -9.10
C ALA A 114 -3.36 6.18 -7.64
N VAL A 115 -2.31 6.69 -7.00
CA VAL A 115 -2.32 7.10 -5.59
C VAL A 115 -2.16 8.62 -5.47
N PRO A 116 -3.19 9.44 -5.81
CA PRO A 116 -3.07 10.90 -5.87
C PRO A 116 -2.76 11.56 -4.51
N GLN A 117 -2.89 10.81 -3.41
CA GLN A 117 -2.52 11.23 -2.05
C GLN A 117 -1.01 11.32 -1.88
N ASN A 118 -0.23 10.50 -2.61
CA ASN A 118 1.23 10.56 -2.58
C ASN A 118 1.71 11.73 -3.47
N LYS A 119 2.06 12.87 -2.86
CA LYS A 119 2.48 14.07 -3.60
C LYS A 119 3.94 14.03 -4.06
N GLY A 120 4.83 13.34 -3.33
CA GLY A 120 6.23 13.20 -3.73
C GLY A 120 6.49 12.07 -4.73
N GLY A 121 5.46 11.30 -5.08
CA GLY A 121 5.51 10.26 -6.12
C GLY A 121 6.50 9.16 -5.75
N ILE A 122 7.33 8.73 -6.70
CA ILE A 122 8.32 7.67 -6.44
C ILE A 122 9.45 8.12 -5.50
N SER A 123 9.71 9.42 -5.37
CA SER A 123 10.73 9.93 -4.46
C SER A 123 10.40 9.57 -3.02
N ASP A 124 9.13 9.65 -2.62
CA ASP A 124 8.66 9.26 -1.29
C ASP A 124 8.85 7.75 -1.04
N ILE A 125 8.73 6.93 -2.09
CA ILE A 125 9.00 5.49 -2.00
C ILE A 125 10.51 5.22 -1.86
N TYR A 126 11.35 5.95 -2.60
CA TYR A 126 12.81 5.83 -2.49
C TYR A 126 13.35 6.33 -1.14
N ALA A 127 12.72 7.34 -0.54
CA ALA A 127 13.04 7.79 0.82
C ALA A 127 12.83 6.68 1.87
N GLN A 128 11.95 5.73 1.59
CA GLN A 128 11.66 4.58 2.47
C GLN A 128 12.60 3.38 2.23
N LYS A 129 13.59 3.46 1.34
CA LYS A 129 14.47 2.32 1.00
C LYS A 129 15.06 1.62 2.22
N ALA A 130 15.49 2.39 3.23
CA ALA A 130 16.11 1.83 4.44
C ALA A 130 15.14 1.01 5.32
N THR A 131 13.83 1.15 5.11
CA THR A 131 12.80 0.40 5.86
C THR A 131 12.29 -0.83 5.11
N GLN A 132 12.78 -1.09 3.90
CA GLN A 132 12.37 -2.22 3.07
C GLN A 132 13.41 -3.35 3.16
N ALA A 133 12.97 -4.58 3.45
CA ALA A 133 13.82 -5.76 3.39
C ALA A 133 14.24 -6.10 1.94
N TYR A 134 13.40 -5.74 0.97
CA TYR A 134 13.69 -5.86 -0.45
C TYR A 134 13.44 -4.53 -1.15
N PHE A 135 14.43 -4.06 -1.93
CA PHE A 135 14.32 -2.83 -2.71
C PHE A 135 15.18 -2.94 -3.96
N GLN A 136 14.55 -3.11 -5.11
CA GLN A 136 15.22 -3.18 -6.41
C GLN A 136 14.70 -2.07 -7.33
N PRO A 137 15.52 -1.04 -7.64
CA PRO A 137 15.22 -0.10 -8.70
C PRO A 137 14.98 -0.82 -10.02
N VAL A 138 13.98 -0.36 -10.78
CA VAL A 138 13.70 -0.84 -12.14
C VAL A 138 13.39 0.34 -13.05
N THR A 139 13.49 0.12 -14.35
CA THR A 139 13.05 1.09 -15.35
C THR A 139 12.08 0.40 -16.29
N VAL A 140 10.88 0.97 -16.45
CA VAL A 140 9.83 0.45 -17.34
C VAL A 140 9.54 1.53 -18.36
N ASN A 141 9.85 1.27 -19.64
CA ASN A 141 9.63 2.22 -20.74
C ASN A 141 10.21 3.62 -20.48
N GLY A 142 11.38 3.69 -19.83
CA GLY A 142 12.04 4.96 -19.48
C GLY A 142 11.50 5.64 -18.22
N TYR A 143 10.53 5.05 -17.54
CA TYR A 143 10.03 5.53 -16.25
C TYR A 143 10.71 4.81 -15.10
N PRO A 144 11.18 5.54 -14.07
CA PRO A 144 11.72 4.93 -12.87
C PRO A 144 10.61 4.20 -12.12
N GLY A 145 10.95 3.01 -11.67
CA GLY A 145 10.15 2.15 -10.83
C GLY A 145 10.99 1.56 -9.70
N VAL A 146 10.34 0.82 -8.83
CA VAL A 146 10.98 0.03 -7.79
C VAL A 146 10.12 -1.17 -7.46
N ILE A 147 10.74 -2.32 -7.27
CA ILE A 147 10.11 -3.47 -6.63
C ILE A 147 10.52 -3.43 -5.16
N ALA A 148 9.56 -3.30 -4.25
CA ALA A 148 9.82 -3.08 -2.84
C ALA A 148 8.91 -3.93 -1.96
N ALA A 149 9.46 -4.43 -0.86
CA ALA A 149 8.69 -5.16 0.15
C ALA A 149 9.28 -4.98 1.55
N ALA A 150 8.37 -4.90 2.54
CA ALA A 150 8.73 -4.84 3.95
C ALA A 150 9.47 -6.11 4.42
N ASP A 151 9.15 -7.26 3.80
CA ASP A 151 9.79 -8.56 4.02
C ASP A 151 10.31 -9.13 2.69
N ASP A 152 11.49 -9.76 2.69
CA ASP A 152 11.99 -10.51 1.53
C ASP A 152 11.60 -12.00 1.65
N LEU A 153 10.43 -12.33 1.10
CA LEU A 153 9.86 -13.67 1.15
C LEU A 153 10.13 -14.47 -0.15
N ARG A 154 11.08 -14.04 -0.99
CA ARG A 154 11.41 -14.74 -2.24
C ARG A 154 11.94 -16.15 -2.02
N SER A 155 12.71 -16.35 -0.94
CA SER A 155 13.17 -17.68 -0.50
C SER A 155 12.01 -18.60 -0.09
N SER A 156 10.85 -18.02 0.25
CA SER A 156 9.61 -18.72 0.62
C SER A 156 8.62 -18.87 -0.55
N GLY A 157 8.99 -18.41 -1.76
CA GLY A 157 8.16 -18.51 -2.96
C GLY A 157 7.06 -17.46 -3.12
N LEU A 158 7.07 -16.38 -2.32
CA LEU A 158 6.09 -15.28 -2.43
C LEU A 158 6.63 -14.13 -3.31
N ALA A 159 5.75 -13.55 -4.12
CA ALA A 159 6.06 -12.43 -5.01
C ALA A 159 5.97 -11.07 -4.29
N VAL A 160 6.77 -10.11 -4.74
CA VAL A 160 6.89 -8.74 -4.20
C VAL A 160 6.18 -7.72 -5.12
N CYS A 161 5.45 -6.76 -4.53
CA CYS A 161 4.75 -5.72 -5.30
C CYS A 161 5.72 -4.65 -5.83
N GLY A 162 5.45 -4.14 -7.04
CA GLY A 162 6.22 -3.07 -7.68
C GLY A 162 5.47 -1.73 -7.74
N TRP A 163 6.22 -0.63 -7.81
CA TRP A 163 5.75 0.74 -7.93
C TRP A 163 6.43 1.43 -9.12
N VAL A 164 5.70 2.27 -9.86
CA VAL A 164 6.23 3.06 -10.99
C VAL A 164 5.76 4.50 -10.86
N SER A 165 6.61 5.47 -11.21
CA SER A 165 6.36 6.90 -10.98
C SER A 165 5.46 7.57 -12.02
N ARG A 166 4.51 8.40 -11.57
CA ARG A 166 4.22 9.81 -11.97
C ARG A 166 2.86 10.29 -11.44
N ILE A 167 2.82 11.52 -10.88
CA ILE A 167 1.60 12.34 -10.67
C ILE A 167 1.88 13.73 -11.25
N SER A 168 1.04 14.16 -12.18
CA SER A 168 0.80 15.57 -12.47
C SER A 168 -0.67 15.79 -12.20
N LEU A 169 -1.01 16.38 -11.05
CA LEU A 169 -2.35 16.91 -10.85
C LEU A 169 -2.45 18.23 -11.60
N PRO A 170 -3.54 18.52 -12.33
CA PRO A 170 -3.83 19.90 -12.70
C PRO A 170 -3.93 20.71 -11.41
N SER A 171 -3.21 21.83 -11.34
CA SER A 171 -3.41 22.82 -10.29
C SER A 171 -4.81 23.43 -10.42
N PRO A 172 -5.49 23.78 -9.31
CA PRO A 172 -6.79 24.44 -9.35
C PRO A 172 -6.75 25.81 -10.02
#